data_AF-A0A2J8VPY8-F1
#
_entry.id   AF-A0A2J8VPY8-F1
#
_cell.length_a   1.000
_cell.length_b   1.000
_cell.length_c   1.000
_cell.angle_alpha   90.00
_cell.angle_beta   90.00
_cell.angle_gamma   90.00
#
_symmetry.space_group_name_H-M   'P 1'
#
loop_
_entity.id
_entity.type
_entity.pdbx_description
1 polymer ?
#
loop_
_entity_poly.entity_id
_entity_poly.type
_entity_poly.pdbx_seq_one_letter_code
_entity_poly.pdbx_strand_id
1 'polypeptide(L)'
;MSQGILSPPAGLLSDDDVVVSPMFESTAADLGSVVRKNLLSDCSVISTSLEDKQQVPSEDSMEKVKVYLRVRPLLPSEVERQEDQGCVRIENVETLILQAPKDSFALKSNERGIGQATHRFTFSQIFGPEVGQASFFNLTVKEMVKDVLKGQNWLIYTYGVTNSGKTHTIQGTIKDGGILPRSLALIFNSLQGQLHPTPDLKPLLSNEVIWLDSKQIRQEEMKKL
;
A
#
# COMPACT_ATOMS: atom_id res chain seq x y z
N MET A 1 36.99 57.68 -39.18
CA MET A 1 37.85 56.49 -39.07
C MET A 1 36.92 55.32 -38.68
N SER A 2 36.23 54.65 -39.59
CA SER A 2 36.66 53.67 -40.61
C SER A 2 36.87 52.24 -40.08
N GLN A 3 36.00 51.33 -40.55
CA GLN A 3 36.16 49.86 -40.78
C GLN A 3 36.15 48.97 -39.50
N GLY A 4 35.58 47.76 -39.44
CA GLY A 4 34.98 46.87 -40.45
C GLY A 4 34.51 45.55 -39.82
N ILE A 5 33.79 44.75 -40.61
CA ILE A 5 32.98 43.54 -40.34
C ILE A 5 33.81 42.26 -40.13
N LEU A 6 33.33 41.28 -39.33
CA LEU A 6 33.43 39.83 -39.65
C LEU A 6 32.47 38.94 -38.82
N SER A 7 31.80 37.99 -39.49
CA SER A 7 30.90 36.94 -38.95
C SER A 7 31.65 35.58 -38.74
N PRO A 8 30.99 34.41 -38.49
CA PRO A 8 31.20 33.51 -37.33
C PRO A 8 31.97 32.19 -37.61
N PRO A 9 32.09 31.29 -36.61
CA PRO A 9 31.63 29.88 -36.76
C PRO A 9 30.92 29.35 -35.48
N ALA A 10 29.82 28.59 -35.50
CA ALA A 10 29.63 27.17 -35.86
C ALA A 10 30.37 26.17 -34.95
N GLY A 11 29.64 25.38 -34.13
CA GLY A 11 30.17 24.26 -33.36
C GLY A 11 29.20 23.65 -32.33
N LEU A 12 28.43 22.65 -32.77
CA LEU A 12 27.69 21.57 -32.10
C LEU A 12 27.40 21.62 -30.58
N LEU A 13 26.10 21.49 -30.24
CA LEU A 13 25.63 20.83 -29.02
C LEU A 13 24.71 19.66 -29.43
N SER A 14 25.16 18.44 -29.12
CA SER A 14 24.37 17.20 -29.07
C SER A 14 25.00 16.34 -27.98
N ASP A 15 24.25 16.03 -26.92
CA ASP A 15 23.78 14.66 -26.65
C ASP A 15 23.09 14.61 -25.28
N ASP A 16 21.92 13.97 -25.31
CA ASP A 16 21.08 13.59 -24.19
C ASP A 16 21.80 12.56 -23.30
N ASP A 17 21.81 12.79 -21.99
CA ASP A 17 22.07 11.74 -20.99
C ASP A 17 20.84 11.56 -20.09
N VAL A 18 19.96 10.69 -20.57
CA VAL A 18 18.92 10.03 -19.77
C VAL A 18 19.61 8.96 -18.92
N VAL A 19 19.76 9.23 -17.62
CA VAL A 19 20.19 8.21 -16.66
C VAL A 19 19.04 7.24 -16.42
N VAL A 20 19.03 6.16 -17.20
CA VAL A 20 18.24 4.95 -16.95
C VAL A 20 18.78 4.29 -15.68
N SER A 21 17.97 4.28 -14.62
CA SER A 21 18.25 3.45 -13.45
C SER A 21 17.96 1.98 -13.78
N PRO A 22 18.84 1.04 -13.39
CA PRO A 22 18.73 -0.34 -13.81
C PRO A 22 17.52 -1.04 -13.17
N MET A 23 16.77 -1.68 -14.05
CA MET A 23 15.84 -2.77 -13.84
C MET A 23 16.39 -3.77 -12.81
N PHE A 24 15.71 -3.95 -11.67
CA PHE A 24 16.04 -5.02 -10.74
C PHE A 24 15.10 -6.20 -10.94
N GLU A 25 15.72 -7.22 -11.49
CA GLU A 25 15.26 -8.56 -11.81
C GLU A 25 14.69 -9.28 -10.58
N SER A 26 13.53 -9.90 -10.77
CA SER A 26 12.78 -10.63 -9.75
C SER A 26 13.49 -11.92 -9.39
N THR A 27 13.93 -12.06 -8.14
CA THR A 27 14.35 -13.35 -7.56
C THR A 27 13.51 -13.63 -6.33
N ALA A 28 12.31 -14.17 -6.53
CA ALA A 28 11.52 -14.78 -5.47
C ALA A 28 11.66 -16.31 -5.58
N ALA A 29 12.77 -16.83 -5.07
CA ALA A 29 12.90 -18.23 -4.71
C ALA A 29 12.63 -18.37 -3.20
N ASP A 30 11.60 -19.15 -2.91
CA ASP A 30 11.39 -19.95 -1.70
C ASP A 30 11.37 -19.26 -0.33
N LEU A 31 10.15 -18.97 0.16
CA LEU A 31 9.86 -18.83 1.58
C LEU A 31 8.55 -19.59 1.87
N GLY A 32 8.73 -20.86 2.19
CA GLY A 32 7.67 -21.76 2.63
C GLY A 32 7.06 -21.37 3.97
N SER A 33 5.75 -21.65 4.07
CA SER A 33 4.99 -21.93 5.29
C SER A 33 4.89 -20.82 6.35
N VAL A 34 3.94 -19.87 6.18
CA VAL A 34 2.83 -19.58 7.12
C VAL A 34 1.82 -18.68 6.38
N VAL A 35 1.02 -19.24 5.48
CA VAL A 35 -0.19 -18.57 4.95
C VAL A 35 -1.29 -19.61 4.95
N ARG A 36 -2.38 -19.37 5.69
CA ARG A 36 -3.57 -20.22 5.63
C ARG A 36 -4.05 -20.29 4.18
N LYS A 37 -3.92 -21.47 3.57
CA LYS A 37 -4.52 -21.80 2.28
C LYS A 37 -6.02 -22.03 2.51
N ASN A 38 -6.83 -21.66 1.51
CA ASN A 38 -8.29 -21.80 1.42
C ASN A 38 -9.12 -20.69 2.09
N LEU A 39 -9.26 -19.55 1.40
CA LEU A 39 -10.29 -18.53 1.66
C LEU A 39 -11.53 -18.72 0.77
N LEU A 40 -11.51 -19.71 -0.12
CA LEU A 40 -12.55 -19.94 -1.14
C LEU A 40 -13.76 -20.72 -0.61
N SER A 41 -13.64 -21.43 0.53
CA SER A 41 -14.80 -22.10 1.16
C SER A 41 -15.90 -21.12 1.56
N ASP A 42 -15.55 -19.84 1.72
CA ASP A 42 -16.49 -18.77 2.07
C ASP A 42 -17.12 -18.10 0.82
N CYS A 43 -16.75 -18.55 -0.40
CA CYS A 43 -17.20 -17.97 -1.66
C CYS A 43 -18.13 -18.87 -2.49
N SER A 44 -18.49 -20.08 -2.01
CA SER A 44 -19.25 -21.05 -2.82
C SER A 44 -20.76 -20.76 -2.96
N VAL A 45 -21.24 -19.59 -2.53
CA VAL A 45 -22.68 -19.28 -2.47
C VAL A 45 -23.20 -18.51 -3.71
N ILE A 46 -22.36 -18.20 -4.70
CA ILE A 46 -22.74 -17.25 -5.77
C ILE A 46 -23.33 -17.92 -7.04
N SER A 47 -23.46 -19.24 -7.10
CA SER A 47 -23.97 -19.92 -8.31
C SER A 47 -25.37 -20.50 -8.17
N THR A 48 -26.37 -19.69 -7.80
CA THR A 48 -27.79 -19.85 -8.20
C THR A 48 -28.67 -18.78 -7.53
N SER A 49 -28.80 -17.60 -8.14
CA SER A 49 -30.02 -16.76 -8.05
C SER A 49 -29.83 -15.45 -8.82
N LEU A 50 -29.98 -15.52 -10.14
CA LEU A 50 -30.40 -14.39 -10.95
C LEU A 50 -31.92 -14.25 -10.76
N GLU A 51 -32.35 -13.59 -9.70
CA GLU A 51 -33.72 -13.08 -9.61
C GLU A 51 -33.68 -11.68 -8.98
N ASP A 52 -34.23 -10.72 -9.73
CA ASP A 52 -34.44 -9.33 -9.33
C ASP A 52 -35.12 -9.24 -7.97
N LYS A 53 -34.36 -8.81 -6.96
CA LYS A 53 -34.91 -8.11 -5.80
C LYS A 53 -34.23 -6.76 -5.69
N GLN A 54 -34.94 -5.72 -6.13
CA GLN A 54 -34.70 -4.35 -5.67
C GLN A 54 -34.89 -4.31 -4.14
N GLN A 55 -33.80 -4.55 -3.42
CA GLN A 55 -33.67 -4.07 -2.05
C GLN A 55 -33.05 -2.67 -2.14
N VAL A 56 -33.86 -1.68 -1.80
CA VAL A 56 -33.40 -0.34 -1.45
C VAL A 56 -32.33 -0.50 -0.37
N PRO A 57 -31.09 0.00 -0.57
CA PRO A 57 -30.10 -0.01 0.50
C PRO A 57 -30.65 0.86 1.63
N SER A 58 -30.83 0.26 2.81
CA SER A 58 -31.10 1.01 4.04
C SER A 58 -30.03 2.09 4.20
N GLU A 59 -30.44 3.35 4.40
CA GLU A 59 -29.57 4.55 4.45
C GLU A 59 -28.54 4.59 5.61
N ASP A 60 -28.28 3.47 6.30
CA ASP A 60 -27.47 3.44 7.54
C ASP A 60 -26.16 2.63 7.44
N SER A 61 -25.64 2.38 6.23
CA SER A 61 -24.37 1.65 6.08
C SER A 61 -23.44 2.21 5.00
N MET A 62 -23.29 3.54 4.91
CA MET A 62 -22.06 4.07 4.34
C MET A 62 -20.92 3.80 5.31
N GLU A 63 -20.18 2.72 5.07
CA GLU A 63 -18.99 2.40 5.85
C GLU A 63 -18.01 3.58 5.75
N LYS A 64 -17.76 4.23 6.89
CA LYS A 64 -16.81 5.35 6.97
C LYS A 64 -15.44 4.85 6.55
N VAL A 65 -14.65 5.74 5.95
CA VAL A 65 -13.24 5.45 5.60
C VAL A 65 -12.52 4.93 6.84
N LYS A 66 -11.92 3.75 6.74
CA LYS A 66 -11.13 3.15 7.82
C LYS A 66 -9.79 3.87 7.91
N VAL A 67 -9.53 4.50 9.07
CA VAL A 67 -8.28 5.23 9.32
C VAL A 67 -7.52 4.51 10.42
N TYR A 68 -6.40 3.92 10.06
CA TYR A 68 -5.51 3.23 10.99
C TYR A 68 -4.31 4.10 11.34
N LEU A 69 -3.92 4.09 12.61
CA LEU A 69 -2.67 4.71 13.06
C LEU A 69 -1.66 3.61 13.37
N ARG A 70 -0.43 3.75 12.86
CA ARG A 70 0.68 2.85 13.20
C ARG A 70 1.83 3.66 13.78
N VAL A 71 2.21 3.34 15.01
CA VAL A 71 3.35 3.94 15.71
C VAL A 71 4.56 3.05 15.49
N ARG A 72 5.65 3.59 14.95
CA ARG A 72 6.90 2.83 14.80
C ARG A 72 7.66 2.77 16.12
N PRO A 73 8.46 1.72 16.36
CA PRO A 73 9.42 1.74 17.48
C PRO A 73 10.44 2.85 17.29
N LEU A 74 10.98 3.32 18.42
CA LEU A 74 12.16 4.17 18.43
C LEU A 74 13.38 3.37 17.97
N LEU A 75 14.24 4.02 17.19
CA LEU A 75 15.50 3.45 16.75
C LEU A 75 16.49 3.44 17.91
N PRO A 76 17.46 2.50 17.94
CA PRO A 76 18.47 2.46 19.00
C PRO A 76 19.19 3.80 19.20
N SER A 77 19.53 4.48 18.09
CA SER A 77 20.15 5.81 18.12
C SER A 77 19.26 6.90 18.73
N GLU A 78 17.94 6.79 18.61
CA GLU A 78 16.98 7.76 19.18
C GLU A 78 16.85 7.54 20.69
N VAL A 79 16.89 6.27 21.12
CA VAL A 79 16.90 5.90 22.55
C VAL A 79 18.21 6.33 23.22
N GLU A 80 19.35 6.10 22.58
CA GLU A 80 20.68 6.54 23.07
C GLU A 80 20.75 8.06 23.26
N ARG A 81 20.10 8.82 22.38
CA ARG A 81 20.00 10.28 22.46
C ARG A 81 18.94 10.79 23.43
N GLN A 82 18.23 9.88 24.13
CA GLN A 82 17.14 10.21 25.05
C GLN A 82 16.02 11.01 24.38
N GLU A 83 15.71 10.70 23.12
CA GLU A 83 14.65 11.37 22.37
C GLU A 83 13.24 10.89 22.77
N ASP A 84 13.13 9.82 23.57
CA ASP A 84 11.84 9.39 24.13
C ASP A 84 11.35 10.34 25.23
N GLN A 85 10.45 11.22 24.85
CA GLN A 85 9.80 12.16 25.77
C GLN A 85 8.37 11.73 26.16
N GLY A 86 7.91 10.55 25.72
CA GLY A 86 6.53 10.11 25.98
C GLY A 86 5.47 10.94 25.22
N CYS A 87 5.84 11.56 24.10
CA CYS A 87 4.96 12.42 23.32
C CYS A 87 3.78 11.68 22.68
N VAL A 88 3.87 10.36 22.53
CA VAL A 88 2.87 9.51 21.90
C VAL A 88 2.47 8.41 22.88
N ARG A 89 1.24 8.45 23.38
CA ARG A 89 0.72 7.48 24.34
C ARG A 89 -0.57 6.84 23.82
N ILE A 90 -0.57 5.53 23.69
CA ILE A 90 -1.75 4.75 23.29
C ILE A 90 -2.59 4.51 24.55
N GLU A 91 -3.80 5.07 24.60
CA GLU A 91 -4.71 4.88 25.73
C GLU A 91 -5.52 3.58 25.59
N ASN A 92 -5.96 3.28 24.37
CA ASN A 92 -6.63 2.04 24.01
C ASN A 92 -6.48 1.78 22.49
N VAL A 93 -7.16 0.75 21.98
CA VAL A 93 -7.08 0.33 20.57
C VAL A 93 -7.57 1.38 19.57
N GLU A 94 -8.32 2.39 19.97
CA GLU A 94 -8.86 3.45 19.09
C GLU A 94 -8.37 4.84 19.46
N THR A 95 -7.89 5.04 20.69
CA THR A 95 -7.56 6.37 21.23
C THR A 95 -6.06 6.58 21.45
N LEU A 96 -5.54 7.63 20.84
CA LEU A 96 -4.19 8.15 21.04
C LEU A 96 -4.22 9.44 21.86
N ILE A 97 -3.27 9.58 22.78
CA ILE A 97 -2.94 10.83 23.44
C ILE A 97 -1.58 11.31 22.93
N LEU A 98 -1.56 12.53 22.37
CA LEU A 98 -0.33 13.26 22.08
C LEU A 98 -0.05 14.25 23.21
N GLN A 99 1.17 14.18 23.75
CA GLN A 99 1.65 15.10 24.76
C GLN A 99 2.76 15.98 24.17
N ALA A 100 2.70 17.28 24.46
CA ALA A 100 3.72 18.22 24.04
C ALA A 100 5.08 17.86 24.66
N PRO A 101 6.20 17.95 23.89
CA PRO A 101 7.54 17.70 24.41
C PRO A 101 7.87 18.58 25.62
N LYS A 102 8.74 18.07 26.52
CA LYS A 102 9.05 18.66 27.83
C LYS A 102 9.58 20.11 27.74
N ASP A 103 10.29 20.43 26.68
CA ASP A 103 10.88 21.77 26.49
C ASP A 103 10.10 22.69 25.56
N SER A 104 8.97 22.21 25.02
CA SER A 104 8.17 22.93 24.05
C SER A 104 7.46 24.15 24.66
N PHE A 105 7.22 25.16 23.82
CA PHE A 105 6.42 26.33 24.21
C PHE A 105 5.02 25.93 24.69
N ALA A 106 4.41 24.92 24.04
CA ALA A 106 3.08 24.43 24.39
C ALA A 106 3.01 23.89 25.83
N LEU A 107 4.01 23.12 26.27
CA LEU A 107 4.03 22.61 27.66
C LEU A 107 4.24 23.75 28.66
N LYS A 108 5.21 24.63 28.42
CA LYS A 108 5.50 25.79 29.29
C LYS A 108 4.31 26.75 29.41
N SER A 109 3.55 26.91 28.34
CA SER A 109 2.32 27.71 28.33
C SER A 109 1.24 27.03 29.18
N ASN A 110 1.04 25.72 29.01
CA ASN A 110 0.06 24.94 29.76
C ASN A 110 0.35 24.93 31.27
N GLU A 111 1.63 24.86 31.69
CA GLU A 111 2.04 24.98 33.10
C GLU A 111 1.69 26.35 33.71
N ARG A 112 1.65 27.41 32.89
CA ARG A 112 1.20 28.75 33.29
C ARG A 112 -0.33 28.90 33.21
N GLY A 113 -1.06 27.82 32.96
CA GLY A 113 -2.52 27.81 32.80
C GLY A 113 -3.03 28.35 31.46
N ILE A 114 -2.14 28.51 30.46
CA ILE A 114 -2.47 29.11 29.16
C ILE A 114 -2.30 28.04 28.07
N GLY A 115 -3.38 27.58 27.45
CA GLY A 115 -3.34 26.62 26.33
C GLY A 115 -3.48 25.15 26.75
N GLN A 116 -3.27 24.25 25.79
CA GLN A 116 -3.45 22.80 25.95
C GLN A 116 -2.19 22.07 25.48
N ALA A 117 -1.54 21.33 26.38
CA ALA A 117 -0.35 20.53 26.07
C ALA A 117 -0.64 19.06 25.73
N THR A 118 -1.90 18.66 25.73
CA THR A 118 -2.31 17.26 25.52
C THR A 118 -3.49 17.19 24.59
N HIS A 119 -3.36 16.45 23.50
CA HIS A 119 -4.40 16.27 22.49
C HIS A 119 -4.81 14.81 22.41
N ARG A 120 -6.12 14.57 22.25
CA ARG A 120 -6.68 13.22 22.12
C ARG A 120 -7.23 13.02 20.71
N PHE A 121 -6.87 11.90 20.09
CA PHE A 121 -7.28 11.53 18.74
C PHE A 121 -7.93 10.15 18.74
N THR A 122 -8.92 9.97 17.87
CA THR A 122 -9.62 8.69 17.68
C THR A 122 -9.39 8.18 16.26
N PHE A 123 -9.06 6.89 16.14
CA PHE A 123 -8.82 6.17 14.89
C PHE A 123 -9.68 4.90 14.86
N SER A 124 -9.82 4.28 13.69
CA SER A 124 -10.49 2.98 13.57
C SER A 124 -9.72 1.89 14.33
N GLN A 125 -8.39 1.95 14.30
CA GLN A 125 -7.53 1.13 15.16
C GLN A 125 -6.13 1.75 15.21
N ILE A 126 -5.45 1.57 16.35
CA ILE A 126 -4.09 2.00 16.61
C ILE A 126 -3.22 0.77 16.83
N PHE A 127 -2.08 0.75 16.15
CA PHE A 127 -1.07 -0.30 16.25
C PHE A 127 0.20 0.27 16.85
N GLY A 128 0.61 -0.27 17.99
CA GLY A 128 1.82 0.13 18.69
C GLY A 128 3.11 -0.40 18.05
N PRO A 129 4.27 0.01 18.59
CA PRO A 129 5.59 -0.35 18.08
C PRO A 129 5.87 -1.86 18.07
N GLU A 130 5.17 -2.63 18.90
CA GLU A 130 5.22 -4.09 18.99
C GLU A 130 4.57 -4.81 17.81
N VAL A 131 3.73 -4.12 17.02
CA VAL A 131 2.98 -4.75 15.93
C VAL A 131 3.82 -4.86 14.66
N GLY A 132 4.27 -6.09 14.38
CA GLY A 132 4.97 -6.45 13.15
C GLY A 132 4.10 -6.42 11.88
N GLN A 133 4.72 -6.58 10.72
CA GLN A 133 4.04 -6.44 9.42
C GLN A 133 2.96 -7.49 9.19
N ALA A 134 3.24 -8.75 9.57
CA ALA A 134 2.30 -9.85 9.37
C ALA A 134 0.99 -9.62 10.14
N SER A 135 1.10 -9.23 11.42
CA SER A 135 -0.06 -8.93 12.26
C SER A 135 -0.82 -7.72 11.74
N PHE A 136 -0.10 -6.64 11.39
CA PHE A 136 -0.72 -5.44 10.79
C PHE A 136 -1.49 -5.79 9.51
N PHE A 137 -0.88 -6.54 8.59
CA PHE A 137 -1.52 -6.98 7.35
C PHE A 137 -2.78 -7.81 7.60
N ASN A 138 -2.70 -8.80 8.51
CA ASN A 138 -3.82 -9.68 8.83
C ASN A 138 -5.02 -8.94 9.44
N LEU A 139 -4.76 -7.91 10.24
CA LEU A 139 -5.79 -7.14 10.94
C LEU A 139 -6.40 -6.02 10.08
N THR A 140 -5.72 -5.58 9.01
CA THR A 140 -6.15 -4.41 8.22
C THR A 140 -6.45 -4.72 6.76
N VAL A 141 -5.49 -5.29 6.02
CA VAL A 141 -5.54 -5.37 4.55
C VAL A 141 -6.04 -6.72 4.04
N LYS A 142 -5.93 -7.78 4.85
CA LYS A 142 -6.28 -9.14 4.41
C LYS A 142 -7.71 -9.25 3.88
N GLU A 143 -8.69 -8.66 4.58
CA GLU A 143 -10.09 -8.69 4.11
C GLU A 143 -10.28 -7.84 2.85
N MET A 144 -9.63 -6.68 2.75
CA MET A 144 -9.66 -5.86 1.53
C MET A 144 -9.15 -6.64 0.30
N VAL A 145 -8.11 -7.44 0.46
CA VAL A 145 -7.60 -8.30 -0.63
C VAL A 145 -8.64 -9.35 -1.04
N LYS A 146 -9.39 -9.92 -0.09
CA LYS A 146 -10.47 -10.86 -0.44
C LYS A 146 -11.59 -10.18 -1.20
N ASP A 147 -11.92 -8.95 -0.84
CA ASP A 147 -12.95 -8.19 -1.53
C ASP A 147 -12.50 -7.80 -2.95
N VAL A 148 -11.21 -7.49 -3.15
CA VAL A 148 -10.62 -7.33 -4.49
C VAL A 148 -10.79 -8.60 -5.33
N LEU A 149 -10.57 -9.78 -4.75
CA LEU A 149 -10.79 -11.05 -5.45
C LEU A 149 -12.28 -11.30 -5.78
N LYS A 150 -13.21 -10.62 -5.11
CA LYS A 150 -14.65 -10.64 -5.42
C LYS A 150 -15.06 -9.54 -6.42
N GLY A 151 -14.09 -8.81 -6.99
CA GLY A 151 -14.33 -7.73 -7.95
C GLY A 151 -14.64 -6.37 -7.31
N GLN A 152 -14.39 -6.18 -6.02
CA GLN A 152 -14.54 -4.87 -5.37
C GLN A 152 -13.28 -4.00 -5.52
N ASN A 153 -13.47 -2.71 -5.70
CA ASN A 153 -12.37 -1.76 -5.79
C ASN A 153 -11.93 -1.30 -4.40
N TRP A 154 -10.63 -1.38 -4.12
CA TRP A 154 -10.03 -0.88 -2.88
C TRP A 154 -8.84 0.02 -3.15
N LEU A 155 -8.72 1.08 -2.36
CA LEU A 155 -7.58 2.00 -2.37
C LEU A 155 -6.99 2.10 -0.96
N ILE A 156 -5.68 1.88 -0.86
CA ILE A 156 -4.91 2.02 0.38
C ILE A 156 -3.76 2.97 0.10
N TYR A 157 -3.57 3.94 0.99
CA TYR A 157 -2.42 4.84 0.96
C TYR A 157 -1.93 5.09 2.38
N THR A 158 -0.65 5.42 2.52
CA THR A 158 -0.05 5.76 3.81
C THR A 158 0.25 7.24 3.89
N TYR A 159 -0.08 7.86 5.02
CA TYR A 159 0.25 9.24 5.31
C TYR A 159 1.17 9.34 6.52
N GLY A 160 2.04 10.35 6.55
CA GLY A 160 2.93 10.61 7.67
C GLY A 160 4.19 11.38 7.28
N VAL A 161 4.89 11.91 8.28
CA VAL A 161 6.14 12.67 8.11
C VAL A 161 7.29 11.79 7.61
N THR A 162 8.39 12.40 7.16
CA THR A 162 9.63 11.67 6.87
C THR A 162 10.07 10.87 8.09
N ASN A 163 10.63 9.68 7.88
CA ASN A 163 11.04 8.76 8.95
C ASN A 163 9.87 8.18 9.79
N SER A 164 8.60 8.31 9.37
CA SER A 164 7.47 7.70 10.10
C SER A 164 7.22 6.22 9.80
N GLY A 165 8.00 5.61 8.89
CA GLY A 165 7.84 4.20 8.51
C GLY A 165 6.81 3.91 7.41
N LYS A 166 6.49 4.88 6.54
CA LYS A 166 5.60 4.67 5.37
C LYS A 166 6.10 3.57 4.43
N THR A 167 7.34 3.70 3.94
CA THR A 167 7.98 2.70 3.06
C THR A 167 8.09 1.35 3.74
N HIS A 168 8.44 1.34 5.03
CA HIS A 168 8.40 0.11 5.82
C HIS A 168 7.00 -0.49 5.80
N THR A 169 5.93 0.26 6.06
CA THR A 169 4.56 -0.29 6.06
C THR A 169 4.13 -0.83 4.69
N ILE A 170 4.40 -0.12 3.59
CA ILE A 170 3.99 -0.55 2.25
C ILE A 170 4.87 -1.69 1.72
N GLN A 171 6.18 -1.50 1.68
CA GLN A 171 7.12 -2.44 1.05
C GLN A 171 7.70 -3.43 2.06
N GLY A 172 8.03 -2.95 3.26
CA GLY A 172 8.70 -3.72 4.30
C GLY A 172 10.17 -3.94 4.02
N THR A 173 10.70 -5.00 4.63
CA THR A 173 12.08 -5.45 4.43
C THR A 173 12.08 -6.76 3.67
N ILE A 174 13.26 -7.20 3.22
CA ILE A 174 13.43 -8.51 2.56
C ILE A 174 12.98 -9.65 3.48
N LYS A 175 13.26 -9.53 4.78
CA LYS A 175 12.92 -10.55 5.79
C LYS A 175 11.47 -10.45 6.26
N ASP A 176 10.91 -9.24 6.30
CA ASP A 176 9.56 -8.96 6.75
C ASP A 176 8.85 -8.01 5.78
N GLY A 177 8.24 -8.61 4.75
CA GLY A 177 7.51 -7.88 3.71
C GLY A 177 6.35 -7.07 4.27
N GLY A 178 6.08 -5.91 3.68
CA GLY A 178 4.99 -5.03 4.06
C GLY A 178 3.65 -5.42 3.43
N ILE A 179 2.75 -4.45 3.33
CA ILE A 179 1.42 -4.63 2.74
C ILE A 179 1.51 -5.14 1.30
N LEU A 180 2.29 -4.48 0.44
CA LEU A 180 2.34 -4.76 -0.99
C LEU A 180 2.76 -6.20 -1.32
N PRO A 181 3.95 -6.69 -0.88
CA PRO A 181 4.35 -8.06 -1.18
C PRO A 181 3.40 -9.10 -0.57
N ARG A 182 2.83 -8.84 0.62
CA ARG A 182 1.86 -9.75 1.26
C ARG A 182 0.53 -9.80 0.52
N SER A 183 0.03 -8.67 0.03
CA SER A 183 -1.16 -8.59 -0.82
C SER A 183 -0.98 -9.38 -2.10
N LEU A 184 0.13 -9.15 -2.82
CA LEU A 184 0.44 -9.89 -4.05
C LEU A 184 0.53 -11.39 -3.81
N ALA A 185 1.26 -11.81 -2.77
CA ALA A 185 1.33 -13.22 -2.40
C ALA A 185 -0.05 -13.81 -2.10
N LEU A 186 -0.91 -13.08 -1.38
CA LEU A 186 -2.26 -13.55 -1.08
C LEU A 186 -3.14 -13.65 -2.33
N ILE A 187 -3.06 -12.69 -3.25
CA ILE A 187 -3.77 -12.70 -4.54
C ILE A 187 -3.34 -13.93 -5.34
N PHE A 188 -2.04 -14.10 -5.61
CA PHE A 188 -1.55 -15.21 -6.41
C PHE A 188 -1.80 -16.58 -5.78
N ASN A 189 -1.68 -16.70 -4.46
CA ASN A 189 -2.00 -17.94 -3.76
C ASN A 189 -3.50 -18.26 -3.79
N SER A 190 -4.38 -17.25 -3.85
CA SER A 190 -5.82 -17.45 -3.94
C SER A 190 -6.28 -17.86 -5.35
N LEU A 191 -5.49 -17.52 -6.38
CA LEU A 191 -5.74 -17.90 -7.77
C LEU A 191 -5.17 -19.28 -8.14
N GLN A 192 -4.39 -19.92 -7.27
CA GLN A 192 -3.83 -21.25 -7.55
C GLN A 192 -4.95 -22.25 -7.83
N GLY A 193 -4.92 -22.85 -9.03
CA GLY A 193 -5.93 -23.80 -9.50
C GLY A 193 -7.10 -23.18 -10.28
N GLN A 194 -7.17 -21.84 -10.38
CA GLN A 194 -8.17 -21.12 -11.18
C GLN A 194 -7.56 -20.53 -12.47
N LEU A 195 -6.61 -21.22 -13.08
CA LEU A 195 -6.03 -20.80 -14.35
C LEU A 195 -6.97 -21.19 -15.48
N HIS A 196 -7.29 -20.23 -16.35
CA HIS A 196 -7.98 -20.54 -17.60
C HIS A 196 -7.10 -21.50 -18.42
N PRO A 197 -7.59 -22.70 -18.77
CA PRO A 197 -6.75 -23.72 -19.37
C PRO A 197 -6.37 -23.40 -20.81
N THR A 198 -7.13 -22.54 -21.48
CA THR A 198 -6.99 -22.22 -22.89
C THR A 198 -6.51 -20.77 -23.11
N PRO A 199 -5.69 -20.53 -24.16
CA PRO A 199 -5.13 -19.21 -24.47
C PRO A 199 -6.07 -18.32 -25.30
N ASP A 200 -7.36 -18.62 -25.30
CA ASP A 200 -8.44 -17.92 -26.01
C ASP A 200 -8.93 -16.67 -25.28
N LEU A 201 -8.32 -16.31 -24.15
CA LEU A 201 -8.58 -15.06 -23.46
C LEU A 201 -7.39 -14.11 -23.57
N LYS A 202 -7.67 -12.87 -23.96
CA LYS A 202 -6.70 -11.78 -23.93
C LYS A 202 -7.22 -10.63 -23.08
N PRO A 203 -6.45 -10.17 -22.08
CA PRO A 203 -6.84 -9.00 -21.30
C PRO A 203 -6.88 -7.76 -22.21
N LEU A 204 -7.94 -6.96 -22.05
CA LEU A 204 -8.13 -5.69 -22.74
C LEU A 204 -8.38 -4.61 -21.68
N LEU A 205 -7.64 -3.50 -21.76
CA LEU A 205 -7.71 -2.43 -20.75
C LEU A 205 -7.47 -2.97 -19.32
N SER A 206 -8.17 -2.43 -18.33
CA SER A 206 -8.02 -2.79 -16.92
C SER A 206 -8.91 -3.96 -16.48
N ASN A 207 -10.18 -3.99 -16.90
CA ASN A 207 -11.17 -4.96 -16.41
C ASN A 207 -11.90 -5.73 -17.53
N GLU A 208 -11.49 -5.57 -18.79
CA GLU A 208 -12.14 -6.25 -19.91
C GLU A 208 -11.30 -7.43 -20.38
N VAL A 209 -11.98 -8.42 -20.96
CA VAL A 209 -11.33 -9.57 -21.57
C VAL A 209 -11.99 -9.81 -22.92
N ILE A 210 -11.17 -10.00 -23.95
CA ILE A 210 -11.64 -10.40 -25.26
C ILE A 210 -11.40 -11.89 -25.47
N TRP A 211 -12.39 -12.54 -26.05
CA TRP A 211 -12.28 -13.91 -26.52
C TRP A 211 -11.63 -13.90 -27.90
N LEU A 212 -10.62 -14.74 -28.07
CA LEU A 212 -9.88 -14.89 -29.31
C LEU A 212 -10.45 -16.06 -30.12
N ASP A 213 -10.63 -15.84 -31.42
CA ASP A 213 -10.92 -16.93 -32.33
C ASP A 213 -9.66 -17.78 -32.63
N SER A 214 -9.84 -18.94 -33.26
CA SER A 214 -8.74 -19.86 -33.56
C SER A 214 -7.67 -19.26 -34.48
N LYS A 215 -8.00 -18.25 -35.30
CA LYS A 215 -7.01 -17.58 -36.17
C LYS A 215 -6.16 -16.62 -35.35
N GLN A 216 -6.79 -15.87 -34.46
CA GLN A 216 -6.14 -14.91 -33.56
C GLN A 216 -5.21 -15.60 -32.56
N ILE A 217 -5.61 -16.75 -32.01
CA ILE A 217 -4.76 -17.56 -31.12
C ILE A 217 -3.45 -17.95 -31.84
N ARG A 218 -3.54 -18.50 -33.06
CA ARG A 218 -2.35 -18.88 -33.84
C ARG A 218 -1.44 -17.68 -34.15
N GLN A 219 -2.03 -16.52 -34.44
CA GLN A 219 -1.25 -15.30 -34.67
C GLN A 219 -0.49 -14.85 -33.43
N GLU A 220 -1.09 -14.95 -32.23
CA GLU A 220 -0.41 -14.63 -30.98
C GLU A 220 0.66 -15.66 -30.61
N GLU A 221 0.43 -16.95 -30.87
CA GLU A 221 1.45 -17.99 -30.68
C GLU A 221 2.68 -17.78 -31.58
N MET A 222 2.47 -17.39 -32.84
CA MET A 222 3.56 -17.05 -33.75
C MET A 222 4.35 -15.80 -33.33
N LYS A 223 3.74 -14.86 -32.61
CA LYS A 223 4.43 -13.67 -32.09
C LYS A 223 5.28 -13.95 -30.84
N LYS A 224 5.04 -15.06 -30.15
CA LYS A 224 5.82 -15.46 -28.97
C LYS A 224 7.15 -16.15 -29.34
N LEU A 225 7.30 -16.58 -30.60
CA LEU A 225 8.51 -17.15 -31.18
C LEU A 225 9.43 -16.04 -31.72
#